data_AF-A0AAU2UV42-F1
#
_entry.id   AF-A0AAU2UV42-F1
#
_cell.length_a   1.000
_cell.length_b   1.000
_cell.length_c   1.000
_cell.angle_alpha   90.00
_cell.angle_beta   90.00
_cell.angle_gamma   90.00
#
_symmetry.space_group_name_H-M   'P 1'
#
loop_
_entity.id
_entity.type
_entity.pdbx_description
1 polymer ?
#
loop_
_entity_poly.entity_id
_entity_poly.type
_entity_poly.pdbx_seq_one_letter_code
_entity_poly.pdbx_strand_id
1 'polypeptide(L)' 'MDRYQLTLAIGARTIMRGWWPDLPIAERKYLRWIGERCSVNGARVTLADEAADGLVLKSWPPD' A
#
# COMPACT_ATOMS: atom_id res chain seq x y z
N MET A 1 -11.85 -4.06 -13.15
CA MET A 1 -10.57 -3.34 -13.32
C MET A 1 -10.22 -2.80 -11.95
N ASP A 2 -9.21 -3.37 -11.33
CA ASP A 2 -8.77 -2.97 -10.00
C ASP A 2 -7.93 -1.70 -10.12
N ARG A 3 -8.34 -0.63 -9.44
CA ARG A 3 -7.83 0.73 -9.64
C ARG A 3 -6.71 1.07 -8.66
N TYR A 4 -6.81 0.57 -7.43
CA TYR A 4 -5.95 0.91 -6.32
C TYR A 4 -4.99 -0.24 -6.03
N GLN A 5 -3.69 0.01 -6.20
CA GLN A 5 -2.63 -0.92 -5.91
C GLN A 5 -2.02 -0.62 -4.53
N LEU A 6 -2.08 -1.59 -3.61
CA LEU A 6 -1.33 -1.54 -2.35
C LEU A 6 -0.09 -2.41 -2.46
N THR A 7 1.07 -1.84 -2.17
CA THR A 7 2.35 -2.55 -2.14
C THR A 7 2.92 -2.48 -0.73
N LEU A 8 3.28 -3.62 -0.16
CA LEU A 8 4.06 -3.74 1.06
C LEU A 8 5.46 -4.21 0.68
N ALA A 9 6.45 -3.39 0.99
CA ALA A 9 7.85 -3.73 0.93
C ALA A 9 8.45 -3.73 2.34
N ILE A 10 9.46 -4.56 2.58
CA ILE A 10 10.27 -4.51 3.79
C ILE A 10 11.72 -4.43 3.33
N GLY A 11 12.38 -3.32 3.62
CA GLY A 11 13.69 -2.98 3.05
C GLY A 11 13.62 -2.91 1.52
N ALA A 12 14.54 -3.60 0.84
CA ALA A 12 14.61 -3.63 -0.63
C ALA A 12 13.66 -4.65 -1.29
N ARG A 13 12.83 -5.35 -0.51
CA ARG A 13 12.06 -6.50 -1.01
C ARG A 13 10.56 -6.24 -0.92
N THR A 14 9.87 -6.34 -2.05
CA THR A 14 8.40 -6.37 -2.06
C THR A 14 7.92 -7.69 -1.45
N ILE A 15 7.14 -7.60 -0.39
CA ILE A 15 6.61 -8.75 0.35
C ILE A 15 5.22 -9.09 -0.13
N MET A 16 4.36 -8.08 -0.33
CA MET A 16 3.01 -8.28 -0.85
C MET A 16 2.57 -7.15 -1.76
N ARG A 17 1.75 -7.51 -2.74
CA ARG A 17 1.02 -6.58 -3.60
C ARG A 17 -0.43 -7.03 -3.64
N GLY A 18 -1.35 -6.09 -3.50
CA GLY A 18 -2.78 -6.30 -3.63
C GLY A 18 -3.40 -5.21 -4.49
N TRP A 19 -4.54 -5.53 -5.09
CA TRP A 19 -5.28 -4.63 -5.97
C TRP A 19 -6.73 -4.60 -5.50
N TRP A 20 -7.33 -3.40 -5.51
CA TRP A 20 -8.72 -3.19 -5.14
C TRP A 20 -9.42 -2.25 -6.11
N PRO A 21 -10.72 -2.46 -6.38
CA PRO A 21 -11.51 -1.56 -7.20
C PRO A 21 -11.95 -0.28 -6.44
N ASP A 22 -12.01 -0.32 -5.11
CA ASP A 22 -12.53 0.77 -4.27
C ASP A 22 -11.48 1.36 -3.32
N LEU A 23 -11.32 2.69 -3.37
CA LEU A 23 -10.43 3.45 -2.48
C LEU A 23 -10.71 3.20 -0.99
N PRO A 24 -11.96 3.28 -0.49
CA PRO A 24 -12.21 3.10 0.95
C PRO A 24 -11.91 1.67 1.44
N ILE A 25 -11.90 0.67 0.54
CA ILE A 25 -11.48 -0.69 0.88
C ILE A 25 -9.95 -0.77 0.89
N ALA A 26 -9.30 -0.19 -0.11
CA ALA A 26 -7.84 -0.13 -0.21
C ALA A 26 -7.21 0.61 0.99
N GLU A 27 -7.80 1.73 1.43
CA GLU A 27 -7.37 2.47 2.61
C GLU A 27 -7.54 1.67 3.91
N ARG A 28 -8.65 0.93 4.06
CA ARG A 28 -8.82 0.03 5.20
C ARG A 28 -7.75 -1.07 5.22
N LYS A 29 -7.41 -1.63 4.06
CA LYS A 29 -6.35 -2.63 3.94
C LYS A 29 -4.96 -2.03 4.20
N TYR A 30 -4.71 -0.81 3.74
CA TYR A 30 -3.50 -0.04 4.04
C TYR A 30 -3.29 0.12 5.55
N LEU A 31 -4.28 0.66 6.28
CA LEU A 31 -4.19 0.83 7.74
C LEU A 31 -4.02 -0.51 8.47
N ARG A 32 -4.73 -1.54 8.02
CA ARG A 32 -4.61 -2.89 8.57
C ARG A 32 -3.21 -3.48 8.36
N TRP A 33 -2.60 -3.29 7.20
CA TRP A 33 -1.22 -3.72 6.92
C TRP A 33 -0.19 -2.97 7.74
N ILE A 34 -0.41 -1.68 7.99
CA ILE A 34 0.45 -0.90 8.89
C ILE A 34 0.39 -1.49 10.30
N GLY A 35 -0.81 -1.70 10.85
CA GLY A 35 -0.97 -2.27 12.19
C GLY A 35 -0.43 -3.70 12.33
N GLU A 36 -0.66 -4.57 11.34
CA GLU A 36 -0.24 -5.98 11.41
C GLU A 36 1.22 -6.23 11.01
N ARG A 37 1.77 -5.41 10.10
CA ARG A 37 3.03 -5.75 9.41
C ARG A 37 4.07 -4.64 9.40
N CYS A 38 3.75 -3.43 9.84
CA CYS A 38 4.75 -2.37 9.96
C CYS A 38 5.44 -2.29 11.32
N SER A 39 5.22 -3.28 12.20
CA SER A 39 6.01 -3.43 13.44
C SER A 39 7.46 -3.84 13.18
N VAL A 40 7.81 -4.22 11.94
CA VAL A 40 9.17 -4.59 11.52
C VAL A 40 9.91 -3.39 10.93
N ASN A 41 11.18 -3.26 11.31
CA ASN A 41 12.04 -2.17 10.86
C ASN A 41 12.25 -2.23 9.33
N GLY A 42 12.04 -1.10 8.65
CA GLY A 42 12.14 -1.00 7.19
C GLY A 42 10.87 -1.38 6.42
N ALA A 43 9.75 -1.63 7.10
CA ALA A 43 8.47 -1.80 6.43
C ALA A 43 8.01 -0.50 5.76
N ARG A 44 7.61 -0.60 4.50
CA ARG A 44 7.05 0.48 3.69
C ARG A 44 5.78 0.00 3.00
N VAL A 45 4.68 0.69 3.21
CA VAL A 45 3.39 0.43 2.55
C VAL A 45 3.08 1.60 1.65
N THR A 46 2.70 1.33 0.41
CA THR A 46 2.40 2.35 -0.59
C THR A 46 1.07 2.01 -1.24
N LEU A 47 0.12 2.93 -1.17
CA LEU A 47 -1.14 2.90 -1.88
C LEU A 47 -1.04 3.81 -3.09
N ALA A 48 -1.15 3.24 -4.28
CA ALA A 48 -1.11 3.94 -5.55
C ALA A 48 -2.42 3.74 -6.32
N ASP A 49 -2.82 4.72 -7.12
CA ASP A 49 -3.95 4.62 -8.06
C ASP A 49 -3.40 4.42 -9.47
N GLU A 50 -3.64 3.25 -10.05
CA GLU A 50 -3.18 2.91 -11.41
C GLU A 50 -3.90 3.76 -12.47
N ALA A 51 -5.17 4.12 -12.24
CA ALA A 51 -5.91 4.95 -13.18
C ALA A 51 -5.38 6.39 -13.27
N ALA A 52 -4.66 6.85 -12.26
CA ALA A 52 -3.94 8.12 -12.24
C ALA A 52 -2.44 7.93 -12.50
N ASP A 53 -2.06 7.06 -13.44
CA ASP A 53 -0.66 6.81 -13.84
C ASP A 53 0.21 6.22 -12.71
N GLY A 54 -0.39 5.50 -11.77
CA GLY A 54 0.31 4.97 -10.60
C GLY A 54 0.61 6.02 -9.53
N LEU A 55 -0.16 7.11 -9.48
CA LEU A 55 -0.03 8.15 -8.46
C LEU A 55 -0.11 7.54 -7.06
N VAL A 56 0.93 7.78 -6.25
CA VAL A 56 0.93 7.39 -4.84
C VAL A 56 -0.02 8.29 -4.06
N LEU A 57 -1.16 7.71 -3.65
CA LEU A 57 -2.13 8.40 -2.82
C LEU A 57 -1.69 8.46 -1.36
N LYS A 58 -1.10 7.36 -0.86
CA LYS A 58 -0.62 7.26 0.53
C LYS A 58 0.65 6.42 0.62
N SER A 59 1.59 6.86 1.44
CA SER A 59 2.77 6.10 1.81
C SER A 59 2.92 6.04 3.33
N TRP A 60 3.38 4.88 3.80
CA TRP A 60 3.80 4.66 5.16
C TRP A 60 5.20 4.03 5.16
N PRO A 61 6.15 4.49 5.99
CA PRO A 61 6.09 5.78 6.68
C PRO A 61 5.86 6.92 5.67
N PRO A 62 5.20 8.02 6.07
CA PRO A 62 5.10 9.19 5.21
C PRO A 62 6.51 9.66 4.85
N ASP A 63 6.69 10.13 3.62
CA ASP A 63 7.94 10.76 3.19
C ASP A 63 8.13 12.11 3.89
#